data_AF-V6LMM8-F1
#
_entry.id   AF-V6LMM8-F1
#
_cell.length_a   1.000
_cell.length_b   1.000
_cell.length_c   1.000
_cell.angle_alpha   90.00
_cell.angle_beta   90.00
_cell.angle_gamma   90.00
#
_symmetry.space_group_name_H-M   'P 1'
#
loop_
_entity.id
_entity.type
_entity.pdbx_description
1 polymer ?
#
loop_
_entity_poly.entity_id
_entity_poly.type
_entity_poly.pdbx_seq_one_letter_code
_entity_poly.pdbx_strand_id
1 'polypeptide(L)'
;MDRHLRSSFSENNFDQFQHNYRLSKEFKFNREHPSTDAPLSPQTNLQNEELKRELQEAFNLDLVEDESVINHRHDDEEMSMTDKAIIEYHQQSSFFNVFILKFIKQMHKLESIVNLILLIILVVFIVCSLISVCYQTYIMFRDDPHFVLGQSQYPLWLDGVFFVLIGVELAKSILAQLGHDNSYIEVIVMVAITAVARSIVIQEYKGDLDPVFGMALLMVALGICIFLLKLSNKQ
;
A
#
# COMPACT_ATOMS: atom_id res chain seq x y z
N MET A 1 -39.91 -4.51 7.10
CA MET A 1 -39.47 -3.42 6.21
C MET A 1 -38.26 -2.79 6.86
N ASP A 2 -37.02 -2.92 6.38
CA ASP A 2 -36.55 -3.27 5.04
C ASP A 2 -35.19 -3.98 5.11
N ARG A 3 -35.16 -5.22 4.60
CA ARG A 3 -33.91 -5.92 4.24
C ARG A 3 -33.65 -5.90 2.72
N HIS A 4 -34.50 -5.21 1.95
CA HIS A 4 -34.46 -5.17 0.48
C HIS A 4 -33.83 -3.91 -0.12
N LEU A 5 -33.47 -2.89 0.68
CA LEU A 5 -32.93 -1.62 0.17
C LEU A 5 -31.40 -1.48 0.32
N ARG A 6 -30.72 -2.46 0.94
CA ARG A 6 -29.26 -2.40 1.16
C ARG A 6 -28.44 -3.16 0.10
N SER A 7 -29.08 -3.97 -0.74
CA SER A 7 -28.42 -4.70 -1.83
C SER A 7 -28.40 -3.92 -3.15
N SER A 8 -29.41 -3.08 -3.45
CA SER A 8 -29.46 -2.33 -4.72
C SER A 8 -28.54 -1.11 -4.81
N PHE A 9 -27.94 -0.66 -3.72
CA PHE A 9 -27.04 0.52 -3.74
C PHE A 9 -25.57 0.15 -3.94
N SER A 10 -25.23 -1.14 -3.88
CA SER A 10 -23.86 -1.63 -4.05
C SER A 10 -23.60 -2.22 -5.45
N GLU A 11 -24.60 -2.80 -6.12
CA GLU A 11 -24.42 -3.36 -7.46
C GLU A 11 -24.35 -2.27 -8.54
N ASN A 12 -25.23 -1.27 -8.50
CA ASN A 12 -25.29 -0.23 -9.53
C ASN A 12 -24.00 0.61 -9.64
N ASN A 13 -23.33 0.88 -8.51
CA ASN A 13 -22.08 1.66 -8.50
C ASN A 13 -20.88 0.84 -8.99
N PHE A 14 -20.88 -0.48 -8.78
CA PHE A 14 -19.79 -1.35 -9.25
C PHE A 14 -19.88 -1.58 -10.77
N ASP A 15 -21.09 -1.74 -11.29
CA ASP A 15 -21.32 -1.87 -12.74
C ASP A 15 -21.01 -0.56 -13.47
N GLN A 16 -21.37 0.59 -12.88
CA GLN A 16 -21.02 1.90 -13.42
C GLN A 16 -19.50 2.14 -13.40
N PHE A 17 -18.79 1.67 -12.37
CA PHE A 17 -17.33 1.73 -12.31
C PHE A 17 -16.66 0.81 -13.35
N GLN A 18 -17.16 -0.42 -13.54
CA GLN A 18 -16.69 -1.34 -14.58
C GLN A 18 -16.91 -0.79 -15.99
N HIS A 19 -18.06 -0.12 -16.21
CA HIS A 19 -18.39 0.53 -17.48
C HIS A 19 -17.45 1.70 -17.78
N ASN A 20 -17.24 2.60 -16.82
CA ASN A 20 -16.32 3.73 -16.97
C ASN A 20 -14.86 3.28 -17.14
N TYR A 21 -14.45 2.21 -16.46
CA TYR A 21 -13.11 1.64 -16.63
C TYR A 21 -12.90 1.06 -18.03
N ARG A 22 -13.91 0.39 -18.61
CA ARG A 22 -13.85 -0.09 -20.01
C ARG A 22 -13.75 1.05 -21.01
N LEU A 23 -14.57 2.09 -20.86
CA LEU A 23 -14.51 3.27 -21.73
C LEU A 23 -13.15 3.96 -21.67
N SER A 24 -12.54 4.04 -20.47
CA SER A 24 -11.19 4.61 -20.33
C SER A 24 -10.12 3.80 -21.07
N LYS A 25 -10.25 2.47 -21.13
CA LYS A 25 -9.34 1.59 -21.87
C LYS A 25 -9.55 1.71 -23.38
N GLU A 26 -10.80 1.78 -23.85
CA GLU A 26 -11.06 1.98 -25.29
C GLU A 26 -10.58 3.35 -25.78
N PHE A 27 -10.76 4.40 -24.97
CA PHE A 27 -10.27 5.74 -25.31
C PHE A 27 -8.75 5.80 -25.36
N LYS A 28 -8.06 5.09 -24.44
CA LYS A 28 -6.59 5.02 -24.41
C LYS A 28 -6.05 4.17 -25.57
N PHE A 29 -6.73 3.08 -25.90
CA PHE A 29 -6.38 2.22 -27.04
C PHE A 29 -6.54 2.95 -28.39
N ASN A 30 -7.61 3.72 -28.57
CA ASN A 30 -7.84 4.50 -29.79
C ASN A 30 -6.89 5.71 -29.92
N ARG A 31 -6.31 6.18 -28.80
CA ARG A 31 -5.28 7.23 -28.79
C ARG A 31 -3.88 6.67 -29.13
N GLU A 32 -3.59 5.42 -28.77
CA GLU A 32 -2.32 4.75 -29.05
C GLU A 32 -2.29 4.09 -30.45
N HIS A 33 -3.45 3.74 -31.01
CA HIS A 33 -3.61 3.27 -32.38
C HIS A 33 -4.68 4.08 -33.11
N PRO A 34 -4.34 5.29 -33.61
CA PRO A 34 -5.25 6.03 -34.46
C PRO A 34 -5.50 5.20 -35.72
N SER A 35 -6.72 4.67 -35.84
CA SER A 35 -7.20 4.08 -37.08
C SER A 35 -7.01 5.13 -38.17
N THR A 36 -5.98 4.95 -38.98
CA THR A 36 -5.74 5.79 -40.15
C THR A 36 -6.91 5.49 -41.07
N ASP A 37 -7.64 6.52 -41.50
CA ASP A 37 -8.73 6.49 -42.50
C ASP A 37 -10.20 6.55 -42.01
N ALA A 38 -10.48 7.23 -40.89
CA ALA A 38 -11.85 7.69 -40.59
C ALA A 38 -11.96 9.22 -40.69
N PRO A 39 -12.81 9.80 -41.57
CA PRO A 39 -12.99 11.23 -41.65
C PRO A 39 -13.59 11.75 -40.33
N LEU A 40 -12.88 12.70 -39.69
CA LEU A 40 -13.33 13.41 -38.49
C LEU A 40 -14.68 14.07 -38.76
N SER A 41 -15.74 13.48 -38.22
CA SER A 41 -17.09 14.02 -38.33
C SER A 41 -17.21 15.28 -37.44
N PRO A 42 -17.92 16.34 -37.89
CA PRO A 42 -18.05 17.62 -37.18
C PRO A 42 -18.63 17.52 -35.75
N GLN A 43 -19.24 16.39 -35.39
CA GLN A 43 -19.83 16.16 -34.07
C GLN A 43 -18.78 15.97 -32.95
N THR A 44 -17.58 15.51 -33.27
CA THR A 44 -16.52 15.28 -32.28
C THR A 44 -15.93 16.58 -31.70
N ASN A 45 -15.96 17.69 -32.44
CA ASN A 45 -15.48 18.98 -31.94
C ASN A 45 -16.46 19.67 -30.98
N LEU A 46 -17.77 19.50 -31.18
CA LEU A 46 -18.79 20.06 -30.29
C LEU A 46 -18.80 19.34 -28.93
N GLN A 47 -18.64 18.02 -28.94
CA GLN A 47 -18.63 17.22 -27.72
C GLN A 47 -17.40 17.49 -26.83
N ASN A 48 -16.26 17.84 -27.43
CA ASN A 48 -15.03 18.19 -26.70
C ASN A 48 -15.08 19.58 -26.06
N GLU A 49 -15.85 20.51 -26.62
CA GLU A 49 -16.02 21.86 -26.07
C GLU A 49 -17.05 21.90 -24.93
N GLU A 50 -18.12 21.10 -25.01
CA GLU A 50 -19.04 20.91 -23.88
C GLU A 50 -18.36 20.20 -22.70
N LEU A 51 -17.55 19.16 -22.98
CA LEU A 51 -16.81 18.45 -21.94
C LEU A 51 -15.76 19.35 -21.24
N LYS A 52 -15.15 20.29 -21.97
CA LYS A 52 -14.25 21.29 -21.37
C LYS A 52 -15.00 22.27 -20.46
N ARG A 53 -16.20 22.72 -20.86
CA ARG A 53 -17.02 23.61 -20.04
C ARG A 53 -17.51 22.94 -18.76
N GLU A 54 -17.96 21.69 -18.83
CA GLU A 54 -18.35 20.92 -17.64
C GLU A 54 -17.16 20.67 -16.71
N LEU A 55 -15.97 20.39 -17.25
CA LEU A 55 -14.76 20.24 -16.43
C LEU A 55 -14.31 21.56 -15.78
N GLN A 56 -14.53 22.69 -16.44
CA GLN A 56 -14.17 24.02 -15.96
C GLN A 56 -15.13 24.52 -14.86
N GLU A 57 -16.43 24.21 -14.98
CA GLU A 57 -17.42 24.46 -13.92
C GLU A 57 -17.25 23.49 -12.72
N ALA A 58 -16.92 22.22 -12.97
CA ALA A 58 -16.79 21.22 -11.89
C ALA A 58 -15.55 21.42 -11.01
N PHE A 59 -14.50 22.09 -11.50
CA PHE A 59 -13.24 22.26 -10.77
C PHE A 59 -13.03 23.63 -10.12
N ASN A 60 -13.92 24.60 -10.34
CA ASN A 60 -13.81 25.97 -9.80
C ASN A 60 -12.38 26.53 -9.88
N LEU A 61 -11.69 26.25 -10.99
CA LEU A 61 -10.37 26.79 -11.28
C LEU A 61 -10.56 28.21 -11.81
N ASP A 62 -10.50 29.18 -10.89
CA ASP A 62 -10.14 30.55 -11.21
C ASP A 62 -8.71 30.52 -11.78
N LEU A 63 -8.60 30.26 -13.09
CA LEU A 63 -7.46 30.70 -13.86
C LEU A 63 -7.57 32.21 -13.97
N VAL A 64 -6.93 32.87 -13.01
CA VAL A 64 -6.52 34.27 -13.11
C VAL A 64 -5.57 34.37 -14.31
N GLU A 65 -6.13 34.55 -15.50
CA GLU A 65 -5.45 35.23 -16.60
C GLU A 65 -5.49 36.73 -16.27
N ASP A 66 -4.55 37.19 -15.45
CA ASP A 66 -4.30 38.62 -15.31
C ASP A 66 -3.06 39.01 -16.13
N GLU A 67 -3.29 39.12 -17.44
CA GLU A 67 -2.40 39.80 -18.37
C GLU A 67 -2.83 41.27 -18.44
N SER A 68 -2.80 42.02 -17.32
CA SER A 68 -3.11 43.45 -17.35
C SER A 68 -2.51 44.31 -16.23
N VAL A 69 -1.27 44.07 -15.81
CA VAL A 69 -0.54 45.04 -14.97
C VAL A 69 0.88 45.28 -15.48
N ILE A 70 0.98 45.92 -16.66
CA ILE A 70 2.20 46.62 -17.08
C ILE A 70 1.81 48.00 -17.60
N ASN A 71 1.42 48.91 -16.70
CA ASN A 71 1.71 50.34 -16.89
C ASN A 71 1.43 51.16 -15.62
N HIS A 72 2.46 51.37 -14.78
CA HIS A 72 2.62 52.68 -14.16
C HIS A 72 4.08 52.94 -13.78
N ARG A 73 4.72 53.72 -14.65
CA ARG A 73 5.53 54.93 -14.39
C ARG A 73 6.60 54.91 -13.29
N HIS A 74 7.81 55.26 -13.75
CA HIS A 74 8.94 55.91 -13.08
C HIS A 74 8.63 56.55 -11.71
N ASP A 75 9.51 56.30 -10.73
CA ASP A 75 10.55 57.24 -10.31
C ASP A 75 11.63 56.51 -9.49
N ASP A 76 12.80 57.14 -9.41
CA ASP A 76 14.10 56.60 -8.98
C ASP A 76 14.22 56.19 -7.48
N GLU A 77 15.24 55.38 -7.21
CA GLU A 77 15.96 55.28 -5.93
C GLU A 77 15.19 54.87 -4.66
N GLU A 78 14.96 53.56 -4.51
CA GLU A 78 15.47 52.75 -3.39
C GLU A 78 15.03 51.31 -3.65
N MET A 79 15.94 50.48 -4.19
CA MET A 79 15.73 49.04 -4.21
C MET A 79 15.83 48.54 -2.77
N SER A 80 14.70 48.62 -2.06
CA SER A 80 14.57 48.30 -0.64
C SER A 80 15.10 46.90 -0.36
N MET A 81 15.85 46.78 0.73
CA MET A 81 16.42 45.55 1.26
C MET A 81 15.37 44.43 1.44
N THR A 82 14.08 44.77 1.49
CA THR A 82 12.94 43.85 1.54
C THR A 82 12.68 43.10 0.23
N ASP A 83 12.86 43.71 -0.94
CA ASP A 83 12.58 43.05 -2.22
C ASP A 83 13.67 42.04 -2.59
N LYS A 84 14.92 42.32 -2.22
CA LYS A 84 16.03 41.34 -2.35
C LYS A 84 15.84 40.13 -1.44
N ALA A 85 15.37 40.34 -0.21
CA ALA A 85 15.11 39.26 0.74
C ALA A 85 13.94 38.35 0.32
N ILE A 86 12.90 38.91 -0.31
CA ILE A 86 11.74 38.13 -0.78
C ILE A 86 12.10 37.25 -1.99
N ILE A 87 12.93 37.76 -2.92
CA ILE A 87 13.39 36.99 -4.09
C ILE A 87 14.35 35.87 -3.66
N GLU A 88 15.23 36.13 -2.68
CA GLU A 88 16.18 35.13 -2.16
C GLU A 88 15.47 34.01 -1.37
N TYR A 89 14.40 34.33 -0.63
CA TYR A 89 13.56 33.35 0.08
C TYR A 89 12.77 32.45 -0.88
N HIS A 90 12.27 32.99 -2.00
CA HIS A 90 11.54 32.21 -3.00
C HIS A 90 12.47 31.28 -3.82
N GLN A 91 13.72 31.69 -4.04
CA GLN A 91 14.71 30.90 -4.79
C GLN A 91 15.31 29.73 -3.97
N GLN A 92 15.42 29.88 -2.65
CA GLN A 92 15.93 28.84 -1.74
C GLN A 92 14.93 27.68 -1.53
N SER A 93 13.62 27.97 -1.57
CA SER A 93 12.53 26.99 -1.49
C SER A 93 12.46 26.07 -2.73
N SER A 94 12.70 26.63 -3.93
CA SER A 94 12.72 25.88 -5.20
C SER A 94 13.79 24.77 -5.23
N PHE A 95 14.99 25.07 -4.74
CA PHE A 95 16.10 24.11 -4.73
C PHE A 95 15.85 22.95 -3.75
N PHE A 96 15.32 23.26 -2.56
CA PHE A 96 14.95 22.24 -1.57
C PHE A 96 13.82 21.34 -2.06
N ASN A 97 12.79 21.88 -2.71
CA ASN A 97 11.70 21.05 -3.24
C ASN A 97 12.18 20.10 -4.34
N VAL A 98 13.03 20.55 -5.26
CA VAL A 98 13.60 19.66 -6.30
C VAL A 98 14.53 18.60 -5.69
N PHE A 99 15.29 18.96 -4.66
CA PHE A 99 16.14 18.01 -3.93
C PHE A 99 15.30 16.97 -3.17
N ILE A 100 14.30 17.40 -2.41
CA ILE A 100 13.40 16.54 -1.64
C ILE A 100 12.60 15.62 -2.56
N LEU A 101 12.08 16.11 -3.70
CA LEU A 101 11.38 15.29 -4.67
C LEU A 101 12.30 14.22 -5.31
N LYS A 102 13.55 14.58 -5.62
CA LYS A 102 14.55 13.60 -6.07
C LYS A 102 14.88 12.58 -4.98
N PHE A 103 14.96 13.00 -3.73
CA PHE A 103 15.24 12.15 -2.57
C PHE A 103 14.09 11.18 -2.29
N ILE A 104 12.85 11.65 -2.28
CA ILE A 104 11.64 10.82 -2.12
C ILE A 104 11.56 9.78 -3.24
N LYS A 105 11.84 10.17 -4.49
CA LYS A 105 11.84 9.24 -5.62
C LYS A 105 12.95 8.19 -5.53
N GLN A 106 14.10 8.53 -4.96
CA GLN A 106 15.18 7.57 -4.68
C GLN A 106 14.78 6.61 -3.56
N MET A 107 14.18 7.11 -2.46
CA MET A 107 13.72 6.30 -1.34
C MET A 107 12.70 5.25 -1.77
N HIS A 108 11.71 5.61 -2.59
CA HIS A 108 10.72 4.66 -3.09
C HIS A 108 11.34 3.55 -3.95
N LYS A 109 12.40 3.85 -4.71
CA LYS A 109 13.13 2.81 -5.46
C LYS A 109 13.90 1.87 -4.53
N LEU A 110 14.54 2.42 -3.50
CA LEU A 110 15.27 1.62 -2.53
C LEU A 110 14.34 0.69 -1.76
N GLU A 111 13.18 1.19 -1.33
CA GLU A 111 12.15 0.39 -0.67
C GLU A 111 11.75 -0.83 -1.51
N SER A 112 11.43 -0.61 -2.79
CA SER A 112 11.05 -1.69 -3.70
C SER A 112 12.19 -2.72 -3.89
N ILE A 113 13.44 -2.26 -4.01
CA ILE A 113 14.61 -3.15 -4.13
C ILE A 113 14.82 -3.98 -2.87
N VAL A 114 14.71 -3.36 -1.68
CA VAL A 114 14.87 -4.05 -0.40
C VAL A 114 13.78 -5.11 -0.23
N ASN A 115 12.52 -4.76 -0.50
CA ASN A 115 11.39 -5.69 -0.42
C ASN A 115 11.53 -6.85 -1.40
N LEU A 116 12.04 -6.61 -2.61
CA LEU A 116 12.33 -7.66 -3.60
C LEU A 116 13.40 -8.64 -3.08
N ILE A 117 14.53 -8.12 -2.58
CA ILE A 117 15.62 -8.95 -2.05
C ILE A 117 15.12 -9.77 -0.85
N LEU A 118 14.36 -9.14 0.05
CA LEU A 118 13.78 -9.79 1.21
C LEU A 118 12.82 -10.92 0.80
N LEU A 119 11.97 -10.68 -0.20
CA LEU A 119 11.06 -11.69 -0.74
C LEU A 119 11.82 -12.91 -1.29
N ILE A 120 12.90 -12.69 -2.05
CA ILE A 120 13.71 -13.79 -2.61
C ILE A 120 14.34 -14.63 -1.49
N ILE A 121 14.96 -13.97 -0.50
CA ILE A 121 15.57 -14.66 0.65
C ILE A 121 14.51 -15.49 1.39
N LEU A 122 13.31 -14.94 1.55
CA LEU A 122 12.24 -15.59 2.26
C LEU A 122 11.67 -16.80 1.52
N VAL A 123 11.56 -16.74 0.19
CA VAL A 123 11.18 -17.89 -0.63
C VAL A 123 12.19 -19.03 -0.46
N VAL A 124 13.50 -18.71 -0.51
CA VAL A 124 14.55 -19.71 -0.26
C VAL A 124 14.42 -20.29 1.15
N PHE A 125 14.19 -19.45 2.16
CA PHE A 125 13.97 -19.89 3.54
C PHE A 125 12.78 -20.84 3.67
N ILE A 126 11.64 -20.54 3.05
CA ILE A 126 10.44 -21.40 3.06
C ILE A 126 10.77 -22.76 2.45
N VAL A 127 11.44 -22.78 1.30
CA VAL A 127 11.81 -24.04 0.62
C VAL A 127 12.75 -24.87 1.49
N CYS A 128 13.79 -24.27 2.06
CA CYS A 128 14.72 -24.95 2.96
C CYS A 128 14.01 -25.50 4.20
N SER A 129 13.13 -24.70 4.82
CA SER A 129 12.35 -25.10 5.99
C SER A 129 11.42 -26.26 5.65
N LEU A 130 10.75 -26.22 4.49
CA LEU A 130 9.88 -27.29 4.03
C LEU A 130 10.65 -28.59 3.79
N ILE A 131 11.82 -28.52 3.14
CA ILE A 131 12.69 -29.70 2.93
C ILE A 131 13.11 -30.29 4.28
N SER A 132 13.48 -29.46 5.25
CA SER A 132 13.85 -29.91 6.60
C SER A 132 12.71 -30.67 7.28
N VAL A 133 11.48 -30.13 7.23
CA VAL A 133 10.29 -30.78 7.81
C VAL A 133 10.00 -32.11 7.10
N CYS A 134 10.07 -32.13 5.76
CA CYS A 134 9.89 -33.36 4.98
C CYS A 134 10.94 -34.41 5.34
N TYR A 135 12.21 -34.02 5.50
CA TYR A 135 13.29 -34.91 5.88
C TYR A 135 13.11 -35.48 7.29
N GLN A 136 12.77 -34.63 8.26
CA GLN A 136 12.47 -35.07 9.63
C GLN A 136 11.29 -36.05 9.64
N THR A 137 10.22 -35.71 8.93
CA THR A 137 9.05 -36.57 8.76
C THR A 137 9.44 -37.91 8.13
N TYR A 138 10.30 -37.90 7.10
CA TYR A 138 10.77 -39.13 6.46
C TYR A 138 11.55 -40.03 7.41
N ILE A 139 12.45 -39.48 8.24
CA ILE A 139 13.17 -40.25 9.27
C ILE A 139 12.18 -40.87 10.26
N MET A 140 11.20 -40.10 10.72
CA MET A 140 10.15 -40.58 11.65
C MET A 140 9.30 -41.72 11.07
N PHE A 141 9.16 -41.79 9.75
CA PHE A 141 8.47 -42.88 9.07
C PHE A 141 9.29 -44.17 9.01
N ARG A 142 10.63 -44.08 9.08
CA ARG A 142 11.53 -45.21 8.88
C ARG A 142 11.99 -45.85 10.19
N ASP A 143 12.13 -45.07 11.25
CA ASP A 143 12.66 -45.55 12.53
C ASP A 143 11.56 -46.14 13.42
N ASP A 144 11.86 -47.26 14.10
CA ASP A 144 10.96 -47.90 15.07
C ASP A 144 10.91 -47.09 16.39
N PRO A 145 9.74 -46.92 17.04
CA PRO A 145 8.38 -47.30 16.64
C PRO A 145 7.80 -46.34 15.59
N HIS A 146 7.49 -46.90 14.43
CA HIS A 146 6.87 -46.21 13.31
C HIS A 146 5.67 -45.36 13.75
N PHE A 147 5.57 -44.12 13.24
CA PHE A 147 4.46 -43.18 13.50
C PHE A 147 4.30 -42.66 14.94
N VAL A 148 5.19 -43.03 15.88
CA VAL A 148 5.13 -42.49 17.25
C VAL A 148 6.18 -41.39 17.38
N LEU A 149 5.74 -40.14 17.40
CA LEU A 149 6.59 -39.02 17.77
C LEU A 149 6.99 -39.19 19.24
N GLY A 150 8.28 -39.47 19.48
CA GLY A 150 8.81 -39.47 20.83
C GLY A 150 8.63 -38.10 21.49
N GLN A 151 8.54 -38.07 22.82
CA GLN A 151 8.39 -36.83 23.59
C GLN A 151 9.47 -35.78 23.26
N SER A 152 10.65 -36.21 22.83
CA SER A 152 11.75 -35.33 22.41
C SER A 152 11.69 -34.88 20.94
N GLN A 153 10.97 -35.60 20.08
CA GLN A 153 10.92 -35.35 18.63
C GLN A 153 9.72 -34.47 18.26
N TYR A 154 8.64 -34.52 19.05
CA TYR A 154 7.44 -33.73 18.83
C TYR A 154 7.69 -32.21 18.80
N PRO A 155 8.42 -31.61 19.77
CA PRO A 155 8.69 -30.17 19.74
C PRO A 155 9.52 -29.76 18.52
N LEU A 156 10.54 -30.56 18.17
CA LEU A 156 11.42 -30.29 17.03
C LEU A 156 10.66 -30.28 15.70
N TRP A 157 9.75 -31.24 15.51
CA TRP A 157 8.91 -31.32 14.31
C TRP A 157 7.97 -30.11 14.21
N LEU A 158 7.31 -29.77 15.32
CA LEU A 158 6.42 -28.61 15.39
C LEU A 158 7.16 -27.31 15.10
N ASP A 159 8.35 -27.11 15.65
CA ASP A 159 9.18 -25.94 15.37
C ASP A 159 9.47 -25.81 13.87
N GLY A 160 9.83 -26.93 13.23
CA GLY A 160 10.02 -27.00 11.79
C GLY A 160 8.78 -26.56 11.02
N VAL A 161 7.60 -27.11 11.35
CA VAL A 161 6.32 -26.73 10.73
C VAL A 161 6.02 -25.26 10.96
N PHE A 162 6.22 -24.78 12.17
CA PHE A 162 6.01 -23.38 12.52
C PHE A 162 6.92 -22.46 11.71
N PHE A 163 8.18 -22.83 11.43
CA PHE A 163 9.07 -22.02 10.58
C PHE A 163 8.54 -21.86 9.15
N VAL A 164 7.98 -22.94 8.57
CA VAL A 164 7.32 -22.87 7.26
C VAL A 164 6.14 -21.87 7.31
N LEU A 165 5.33 -21.94 8.37
CA LEU A 165 4.20 -21.02 8.56
C LEU A 165 4.65 -19.56 8.72
N ILE A 166 5.78 -19.26 9.39
CA ILE A 166 6.34 -17.89 9.38
C ILE A 166 6.61 -17.46 7.97
N GLY A 167 7.38 -18.28 7.25
CA GLY A 167 7.97 -17.86 6.01
C GLY A 167 6.87 -17.50 5.02
N VAL A 168 5.86 -18.35 4.93
CA VAL A 168 4.67 -18.11 4.10
C VAL A 168 3.94 -16.83 4.50
N GLU A 169 3.75 -16.60 5.79
CA GLU A 169 3.03 -15.43 6.28
C GLU A 169 3.79 -14.12 6.05
N LEU A 170 5.09 -14.11 6.32
CA LEU A 170 5.97 -12.99 6.01
C LEU A 170 6.02 -12.73 4.49
N ALA A 171 5.97 -13.77 3.66
CA ALA A 171 6.01 -13.62 2.20
C ALA A 171 4.74 -12.95 1.70
N LYS A 172 3.57 -13.35 2.23
CA LYS A 172 2.29 -12.66 1.96
C LYS A 172 2.33 -11.21 2.41
N SER A 173 2.93 -10.93 3.56
CA SER A 173 3.05 -9.58 4.11
C SER A 173 3.87 -8.66 3.21
N ILE A 174 5.04 -9.11 2.76
CA ILE A 174 5.89 -8.37 1.82
C ILE A 174 5.22 -8.24 0.45
N LEU A 175 4.53 -9.29 -0.02
CA LEU A 175 3.79 -9.24 -1.28
C LEU A 175 2.64 -8.22 -1.23
N ALA A 176 1.93 -8.12 -0.10
CA ALA A 176 0.91 -7.12 0.11
C ALA A 176 1.49 -5.70 0.12
N GLN A 177 2.68 -5.52 0.70
CA GLN A 177 3.41 -4.24 0.65
C GLN A 177 3.84 -3.85 -0.76
N LEU A 178 4.17 -4.81 -1.62
CA LEU A 178 4.52 -4.56 -3.03
C LEU A 178 3.30 -4.30 -3.94
N GLY A 179 2.10 -4.72 -3.52
CA GLY A 179 0.91 -4.76 -4.39
C GLY A 179 -0.16 -3.70 -4.15
N HIS A 180 -0.10 -2.92 -3.06
CA HIS A 180 -1.16 -1.95 -2.71
C HIS A 180 -0.60 -0.65 -2.13
N ASP A 181 -0.94 0.48 -2.76
CA ASP A 181 -0.50 1.83 -2.33
C ASP A 181 -1.35 2.40 -1.17
N ASN A 182 -2.55 1.87 -0.90
CA ASN A 182 -3.54 2.61 -0.10
C ASN A 182 -3.93 2.00 1.26
N SER A 183 -3.26 0.95 1.73
CA SER A 183 -3.59 0.34 3.04
C SER A 183 -2.38 -0.20 3.79
N TYR A 184 -1.21 0.41 3.56
CA TYR A 184 0.06 0.01 4.19
C TYR A 184 -0.05 -0.18 5.71
N ILE A 185 -0.78 0.72 6.39
CA ILE A 185 -0.98 0.69 7.84
C ILE A 185 -1.77 -0.55 8.29
N GLU A 186 -2.83 -0.93 7.59
CA GLU A 186 -3.66 -2.08 7.95
C GLU A 186 -2.86 -3.38 7.83
N VAL A 187 -2.07 -3.52 6.76
CA VAL A 187 -1.19 -4.67 6.55
C VAL A 187 -0.19 -4.78 7.70
N ILE A 188 0.50 -3.70 8.07
CA ILE A 188 1.49 -3.73 9.17
C ILE A 188 0.87 -4.19 10.49
N VAL A 189 -0.34 -3.71 10.81
CA VAL A 189 -1.00 -4.04 12.08
C VAL A 189 -1.43 -5.51 12.10
N MET A 190 -1.89 -6.05 10.97
CA MET A 190 -2.17 -7.48 10.82
C MET A 190 -0.90 -8.32 11.00
N VAL A 191 0.23 -7.88 10.47
CA VAL A 191 1.54 -8.54 10.67
C VAL A 191 1.97 -8.50 12.14
N ALA A 192 1.82 -7.35 12.81
CA ALA A 192 2.17 -7.20 14.22
C ALA A 192 1.38 -8.18 15.10
N ILE A 193 0.07 -8.29 14.86
CA ILE A 193 -0.78 -9.24 15.59
C ILE A 193 -0.40 -10.68 15.28
N THR A 194 -0.17 -11.00 14.02
CA THR A 194 0.20 -12.36 13.63
C THR A 194 1.55 -12.75 14.23
N ALA A 195 2.51 -11.83 14.30
CA ALA A 195 3.79 -12.03 14.96
C ALA A 195 3.65 -12.29 16.46
N VAL A 196 2.85 -11.47 17.17
CA VAL A 196 2.62 -11.66 18.61
C VAL A 196 1.85 -12.95 18.88
N ALA A 197 0.77 -13.21 18.15
CA ALA A 197 0.02 -14.45 18.27
C ALA A 197 0.92 -15.68 18.09
N ARG A 198 1.83 -15.63 17.11
CA ARG A 198 2.76 -16.72 16.84
C ARG A 198 3.84 -16.86 17.93
N SER A 199 4.28 -15.75 18.54
CA SER A 199 5.20 -15.80 19.68
C SER A 199 4.59 -16.49 20.90
N ILE A 200 3.28 -16.30 21.14
CA ILE A 200 2.55 -16.91 22.25
C ILE A 200 2.42 -18.43 22.08
N VAL A 201 2.22 -18.91 20.84
CA VAL A 201 2.07 -20.34 20.54
C VAL A 201 3.38 -21.12 20.77
N ILE A 202 4.52 -20.51 20.47
CA ILE A 202 5.83 -21.17 20.55
C ILE A 202 6.41 -21.12 21.96
N GLN A 203 5.99 -20.15 22.77
CA GLN A 203 6.59 -19.93 24.07
C GLN A 203 6.22 -21.03 25.08
N GLU A 204 7.24 -21.69 25.62
CA GLU A 204 7.09 -22.61 26.76
C GLU A 204 7.10 -21.82 28.08
N TYR A 205 6.01 -21.90 28.85
CA TYR A 205 5.92 -21.27 30.16
C TYR A 205 6.36 -22.24 31.25
N LYS A 206 7.52 -21.98 31.86
CA LYS A 206 8.13 -22.83 32.91
C LYS A 206 7.56 -22.55 34.31
N GLY A 207 6.24 -22.36 34.40
CA GLY A 207 5.52 -22.17 35.67
C GLY A 207 5.50 -20.76 36.24
N ASP A 208 6.07 -19.77 35.55
CA ASP A 208 6.03 -18.37 35.95
C ASP A 208 4.85 -17.64 35.30
N LEU A 209 4.05 -16.93 36.10
CA LEU A 209 2.79 -16.30 35.66
C LEU A 209 3.00 -14.88 35.12
N ASP A 210 4.07 -14.21 35.52
CA ASP A 210 4.40 -12.84 35.12
C ASP A 210 4.51 -12.66 33.58
N PRO A 211 5.23 -13.51 32.83
CA PRO A 211 5.31 -13.38 31.37
C PRO A 211 3.96 -13.64 30.68
N VAL A 212 3.10 -14.48 31.27
CA VAL A 212 1.76 -14.77 30.71
C VAL A 212 0.88 -13.53 30.80
N PHE A 213 0.92 -12.81 31.93
CA PHE A 213 0.12 -11.60 32.11
C PHE A 213 0.57 -10.46 31.17
N GLY A 214 1.88 -10.30 30.99
CA GLY A 214 2.44 -9.34 30.02
C GLY A 214 1.96 -9.61 28.59
N MET A 215 1.95 -10.87 28.17
CA MET A 215 1.47 -11.26 26.83
C MET A 215 -0.04 -11.08 26.67
N ALA A 216 -0.83 -11.37 27.71
CA ALA A 216 -2.27 -11.12 27.69
C ALA A 216 -2.58 -9.61 27.54
N LEU A 217 -1.88 -8.75 28.29
CA LEU A 217 -2.03 -7.30 28.19
C LEU A 217 -1.63 -6.79 26.79
N LEU A 218 -0.54 -7.32 26.21
CA LEU A 218 -0.10 -6.99 24.86
C LEU A 218 -1.15 -7.37 23.80
N MET A 219 -1.75 -8.55 23.90
CA MET A 219 -2.82 -8.99 23.00
C MET A 219 -4.06 -8.10 23.07
N VAL A 220 -4.44 -7.68 24.29
CA VAL A 220 -5.55 -6.72 24.49
C VAL A 220 -5.21 -5.37 23.87
N ALA A 221 -4.00 -4.84 24.08
CA ALA A 221 -3.57 -3.57 23.52
C ALA A 221 -3.58 -3.58 21.97
N LEU A 222 -3.15 -4.67 21.35
CA LEU A 222 -3.19 -4.84 19.89
C LEU A 222 -4.63 -4.97 19.36
N GLY A 223 -5.50 -5.69 20.07
CA GLY A 223 -6.92 -5.78 19.72
C GLY A 223 -7.62 -4.41 19.77
N ILE A 224 -7.32 -3.60 20.79
CA ILE A 224 -7.79 -2.22 20.91
C ILE A 224 -7.25 -1.37 19.74
N CYS A 225 -5.98 -1.49 19.37
CA CYS A 225 -5.39 -0.77 18.24
C CYS A 225 -6.15 -1.03 16.92
N ILE A 226 -6.44 -2.30 16.60
CA ILE A 226 -7.27 -2.63 15.42
C ILE A 226 -8.65 -1.99 15.51
N PHE A 227 -9.29 -2.06 16.68
CA PHE A 227 -10.63 -1.52 16.86
C PHE A 227 -10.67 -0.01 16.57
N LEU A 228 -9.68 0.75 17.07
CA LEU A 228 -9.58 2.19 16.79
C LEU A 228 -9.29 2.47 15.32
N LEU A 229 -8.38 1.72 14.68
CA LEU A 229 -8.06 1.91 13.26
C LEU A 229 -9.28 1.70 12.37
N LYS A 230 -10.09 0.66 12.66
CA LYS A 230 -11.34 0.42 11.93
C LYS A 230 -12.39 1.50 12.15
N LEU A 231 -12.42 2.11 13.34
CA LEU A 231 -13.32 3.23 13.61
C LEU A 231 -12.90 4.49 12.84
N SER A 232 -11.59 4.77 12.78
CA SER A 232 -11.03 5.92 12.06
C SER A 232 -11.22 5.82 10.54
N ASN A 233 -11.10 4.62 9.97
CA ASN A 233 -11.20 4.41 8.52
C ASN A 233 -12.65 4.35 8.00
N LYS A 234 -13.63 4.66 8.85
CA LYS A 234 -15.08 4.63 8.52
C LYS A 234 -15.70 6.03 8.39
N GLN A 235 -14.88 7.08 8.39
CA GLN A 235 -15.26 8.47 8.09
C GLN A 235 -14.87 8.81 6.66
#